data_AF-A0A7C7CYK6-F1
#
_entry.id   AF-A0A7C7CYK6-F1
#
_cell.length_a   1.000
_cell.length_b   1.000
_cell.length_c   1.000
_cell.angle_alpha   90.00
_cell.angle_beta   90.00
_cell.angle_gamma   90.00
#
_symmetry.space_group_name_H-M   'P 1'
#
loop_
_entity.id
_entity.type
_entity.pdbx_description
1 polymer ?
#
loop_
_entity_poly.entity_id
_entity_poly.type
_entity_poly.pdbx_seq_one_letter_code
_entity_poly.pdbx_strand_id
1 'polypeptide(L)' 'MATPKKVFNGVDLLHDPKLNKGTAFTEEERDKLALRGLLPPRIFTGEEQSKRILENFHNKTDDLEKYIYMVALQDRN' A
#
# COMPACT_ATOMS: atom_id res chain seq x y z
N MET A 1 -12.04 -14.55 -28.79
CA MET A 1 -12.60 -13.29 -28.22
C MET A 1 -11.59 -12.81 -27.19
N ALA A 2 -10.98 -11.64 -27.38
CA ALA A 2 -10.04 -11.10 -26.41
C ALA A 2 -10.82 -10.60 -25.18
N THR A 3 -10.53 -11.16 -24.01
CA THR A 3 -11.05 -10.64 -22.74
C THR A 3 -10.60 -9.19 -22.57
N PRO A 4 -11.49 -8.25 -22.22
CA PRO A 4 -11.10 -6.88 -21.97
C PRO A 4 -10.09 -6.83 -20.82
N LYS A 5 -9.01 -6.07 -21.00
CA LYS A 5 -7.96 -5.87 -19.99
C LYS A 5 -8.63 -5.22 -18.78
N LYS A 6 -8.67 -5.93 -17.64
CA LYS A 6 -9.23 -5.40 -16.39
C LYS A 6 -8.44 -4.15 -15.99
N VAL A 7 -9.11 -3.01 -15.94
CA VAL A 7 -8.52 -1.76 -15.44
C VAL A 7 -8.64 -1.79 -13.92
N PHE A 8 -7.51 -1.88 -13.22
CA PHE A 8 -7.47 -1.76 -11.77
C PHE A 8 -7.41 -0.28 -11.41
N ASN A 9 -8.44 0.23 -10.74
CA ASN A 9 -8.50 1.59 -10.21
C ASN A 9 -9.34 1.60 -8.93
N GLY A 10 -9.37 2.74 -8.24
CA GLY A 10 -10.17 2.92 -7.03
C GLY A 10 -9.90 1.87 -5.96
N VAL A 11 -10.96 1.41 -5.32
CA VAL A 11 -10.91 0.41 -4.25
C VAL A 11 -10.37 -0.95 -4.74
N ASP A 12 -10.68 -1.34 -5.99
CA ASP A 12 -10.20 -2.62 -6.55
C ASP A 12 -8.68 -2.66 -6.66
N LEU A 13 -8.04 -1.53 -6.97
CA LEU A 13 -6.58 -1.42 -7.00
C LEU A 13 -5.99 -1.46 -5.59
N LEU A 14 -6.64 -0.80 -4.61
CA LEU A 14 -6.16 -0.79 -3.22
C LEU A 14 -6.26 -2.17 -2.54
N HIS A 15 -7.13 -3.04 -3.02
CA HIS A 15 -7.26 -4.43 -2.55
C HIS A 15 -6.30 -5.42 -3.21
N ASP A 16 -5.54 -5.02 -4.24
CA ASP A 16 -4.48 -5.86 -4.80
C ASP A 16 -3.13 -5.46 -4.18
N PRO A 17 -2.55 -6.28 -3.28
CA PRO A 17 -1.31 -5.93 -2.59
C PRO A 17 -0.15 -5.70 -3.55
N LYS A 18 -0.14 -6.38 -4.72
CA LYS A 18 0.94 -6.25 -5.70
C LYS A 18 0.91 -4.91 -6.43
N LEU A 19 -0.24 -4.24 -6.46
CA LEU A 19 -0.43 -2.96 -7.11
C LEU A 19 -0.51 -1.80 -6.12
N ASN A 20 -0.93 -2.07 -4.88
CA ASN A 20 -1.15 -1.07 -3.87
C ASN A 20 0.17 -0.50 -3.33
N LYS A 21 0.41 0.79 -3.58
CA LYS A 21 1.55 1.54 -3.02
C LYS A 21 1.19 2.27 -1.71
N GLY A 22 -0.06 2.13 -1.25
CA GLY A 22 -0.62 2.87 -0.13
C GLY A 22 -0.44 4.38 -0.30
N THR A 23 0.14 5.04 0.69
CA THR A 23 0.37 6.49 0.64
C THR A 23 1.48 6.92 -0.31
N ALA A 24 2.19 6.01 -0.98
CA ALA A 24 3.23 6.34 -1.94
C ALA A 24 2.73 6.62 -3.36
N PHE A 25 1.42 6.50 -3.61
CA PHE A 25 0.84 7.04 -4.85
C PHE A 25 1.02 8.56 -4.92
N THR A 26 1.56 9.04 -6.04
CA THR A 26 1.69 10.48 -6.32
C THR A 26 0.33 11.13 -6.54
N GLU A 27 0.25 12.46 -6.49
CA GLU A 27 -0.99 13.19 -6.81
C GLU A 27 -1.52 12.79 -8.20
N GLU A 28 -0.64 12.73 -9.20
CA GLU A 28 -0.99 12.37 -10.58
C GLU A 28 -1.51 10.93 -10.68
N GLU A 29 -0.89 9.97 -9.98
CA GLU A 29 -1.39 8.59 -9.92
C GLU A 29 -2.75 8.52 -9.23
N ARG A 30 -2.95 9.27 -8.14
CA ARG A 30 -4.23 9.30 -7.44
C ARG A 30 -5.37 9.85 -8.31
N ASP A 31 -5.08 10.83 -9.15
CA ASP A 31 -6.05 11.36 -10.11
C ASP A 31 -6.36 10.34 -11.22
N LYS A 32 -5.33 9.75 -11.83
CA LYS A 32 -5.48 8.78 -12.93
C LYS A 32 -6.13 7.47 -12.49
N LEU A 33 -5.88 7.04 -11.26
CA LEU A 33 -6.35 5.76 -10.70
C LEU A 33 -7.59 5.92 -9.82
N ALA A 34 -8.24 7.09 -9.81
CA ALA A 34 -9.44 7.35 -9.02
C ALA A 34 -9.27 7.06 -7.51
N LEU A 35 -8.14 7.47 -6.93
CA LEU A 35 -7.80 7.26 -5.52
C LEU A 35 -8.00 8.51 -4.64
N ARG A 36 -8.39 9.64 -5.23
CA ARG A 36 -8.74 10.89 -4.51
C ARG A 36 -9.83 10.58 -3.47
N GLY A 37 -9.58 10.98 -2.22
CA GLY A 37 -10.48 10.75 -1.10
C GLY A 37 -10.42 9.35 -0.48
N LEU A 38 -9.76 8.37 -1.13
CA LEU A 38 -9.59 7.01 -0.60
C LEU A 38 -8.31 6.85 0.24
N LEU A 39 -7.35 7.76 0.09
CA LEU A 39 -6.07 7.74 0.78
C LEU A 39 -5.88 9.02 1.60
N PRO A 40 -5.18 8.96 2.75
CA PRO A 40 -4.76 10.15 3.49
C PRO A 40 -4.02 11.14 2.57
N PRO A 41 -4.16 12.47 2.78
CA PRO A 41 -3.65 13.48 1.84
C PRO A 41 -2.12 13.53 1.77
N ARG A 42 -1.43 13.05 2.80
CA ARG A 42 0.04 13.04 2.81
C ARG A 42 0.57 11.93 1.90
N ILE A 43 1.49 12.29 1.02
CA ILE A 43 2.28 11.36 0.22
C ILE A 43 3.55 11.04 0.98
N PHE A 44 3.92 9.76 1.00
CA PHE A 44 5.19 9.29 1.57
C PHE A 44 5.99 8.58 0.48
N THR A 45 7.28 8.81 0.39
CA THR A 45 8.13 8.01 -0.52
C THR A 45 8.19 6.55 -0.05
N GLY A 46 8.57 5.64 -0.94
CA GLY A 46 8.79 4.23 -0.56
C GLY A 46 9.85 4.09 0.54
N GLU A 47 10.87 4.95 0.54
CA GLU A 47 11.90 4.98 1.59
C GLU A 47 11.34 5.45 2.94
N GLU A 48 10.52 6.50 2.97
CA GLU A 48 9.88 6.99 4.19
C GLU A 48 8.92 5.95 4.78
N GLN A 49 8.16 5.25 3.91
CA GLN A 49 7.32 4.13 4.33
C GLN A 49 8.16 3.00 4.92
N SER A 50 9.26 2.62 4.24
CA SER A 50 10.16 1.55 4.67
C SER A 50 10.78 1.86 6.04
N LYS A 51 11.24 3.10 6.24
CA LYS A 51 11.78 3.55 7.52
C LYS A 51 10.76 3.41 8.65
N ARG A 52 9.53 3.90 8.46
CA ARG A 52 8.45 3.79 9.44
C ARG A 52 8.05 2.33 9.71
N ILE A 53 8.06 1.49 8.67
CA ILE A 53 7.77 0.07 8.80
C ILE A 53 8.82 -0.61 9.68
N LEU A 54 10.10 -0.33 9.45
CA LEU A 54 11.21 -0.89 10.23
C LEU A 54 11.19 -0.39 11.68
N GLU A 55 10.93 0.89 11.91
CA GLU A 55 10.75 1.45 13.26
C GLU A 55 9.64 0.71 14.02
N ASN A 56 8.47 0.53 13.39
CA ASN A 56 7.35 -0.21 13.98
C ASN A 56 7.66 -1.70 14.20
N PHE A 57 8.42 -2.32 13.31
CA PHE A 57 8.86 -3.71 13.42
C PHE A 57 9.80 -3.89 14.62
N HIS A 58 10.76 -2.99 14.81
CA HIS A 58 11.69 -3.03 15.93
C HIS A 58 11.02 -2.77 17.29
N ASN A 59 9.89 -2.07 17.29
CA ASN A 59 9.10 -1.81 18.50
C ASN A 59 8.16 -2.96 18.91
N LYS A 60 8.13 -4.09 18.18
CA LYS A 60 7.34 -5.28 18.54
C LYS A 60 7.94 -6.02 19.73
N THR A 61 7.08 -6.57 20.59
CA THR A 61 7.51 -7.14 21.88
C THR A 61 8.21 -8.48 21.75
N ASP A 62 7.84 -9.26 20.74
CA ASP A 62 8.40 -10.58 20.46
C ASP A 62 8.42 -10.91 18.96
N ASP A 63 8.98 -12.07 18.64
CA ASP A 63 9.14 -12.50 17.25
C ASP A 63 7.83 -12.94 16.59
N LEU A 64 6.82 -13.36 17.36
CA LEU A 64 5.50 -13.68 16.83
C LEU A 64 4.80 -12.40 16.38
N GLU A 65 4.85 -11.33 17.17
CA GLU A 65 4.31 -10.03 16.77
C GLU A 65 5.02 -9.46 15.53
N LYS A 66 6.34 -9.62 15.45
CA LYS A 66 7.12 -9.25 14.25
C LYS A 66 6.65 -10.01 13.02
N TYR A 67 6.46 -11.33 13.16
CA TYR A 67 5.95 -12.17 12.07
C TYR A 67 4.56 -11.73 11.62
N ILE A 68 3.61 -11.58 12.55
CA ILE A 68 2.25 -11.11 12.25
C ILE A 68 2.28 -9.75 11.55
N TYR A 69 3.13 -8.83 12.02
CA TYR A 69 3.26 -7.50 11.44
C TYR A 69 3.77 -7.55 9.98
N MET A 70 4.73 -8.43 9.68
CA MET A 70 5.27 -8.59 8.33
C MET A 70 4.30 -9.30 7.38
N VAL A 71 3.56 -10.31 7.86
CA VAL A 71 2.49 -10.95 7.07
C VAL A 71 1.41 -9.93 6.74
N ALA A 72 0.96 -9.16 7.72
CA ALA A 72 -0.03 -8.10 7.49
C ALA A 72 0.49 -6.97 6.59
N LEU A 73 1.80 -6.80 6.46
CA LEU A 73 2.40 -5.88 5.47
C LEU A 73 2.31 -6.48 4.07
N GLN A 74 2.73 -7.74 3.90
CA GLN A 74 2.67 -8.46 2.63
C GLN A 74 1.23 -8.52 2.06
N ASP A 75 0.23 -8.65 2.92
CA ASP A 75 -1.18 -8.69 2.52
C ASP A 75 -1.76 -7.32 2.11
N ARG A 76 -1.02 -6.22 2.29
CA ARG A 76 -1.51 -4.86 1.94
C ARG A 76 -0.66 -4.11 0.93
N ASN A 77 0.66 -4.36 0.84
CA ASN A 77 1.63 -3.69 -0.05
C ASN A 77 2.93 -4.50 -0.12
#